data_AF-A0A0Q5D753-F1
#
_entry.id   AF-A0A0Q5D753-F1
#
_cell.length_a   1.000
_cell.length_b   1.000
_cell.length_c   1.000
_cell.angle_alpha   90.00
_cell.angle_beta   90.00
_cell.angle_gamma   90.00
#
_symmetry.space_group_name_H-M   'P 1'
#
loop_
_entity.id
_entity.type
_entity.pdbx_description
1 polymer ?
#
loop_
_entity_poly.entity_id
_entity_poly.type
_entity_poly.pdbx_seq_one_letter_code
_entity_poly.pdbx_strand_id
1 'polypeptide(L)'
;MLALTSLAIAGALVASRPSTAQEGPEMEAMRANCGGDYLRLCAGMKPGGPEVKACFKRNRQNLSPGCSGAIAAYERSRSGSSSEADD
;
A
#
# COMPACT_ATOMS: atom_id res chain seq x y z
N MET A 1 -7.88 -30.39 51.66
CA MET A 1 -8.97 -30.08 50.72
C MET A 1 -9.35 -28.61 50.90
N LEU A 2 -8.74 -27.70 50.14
CA LEU A 2 -9.35 -26.48 49.58
C LEU A 2 -8.32 -25.89 48.61
N ALA A 3 -8.56 -26.08 47.31
CA ALA A 3 -7.77 -25.52 46.22
C ALA A 3 -8.24 -24.08 45.95
N LEU A 4 -7.32 -23.12 45.91
CA LEU A 4 -7.58 -21.79 45.35
C LEU A 4 -6.45 -21.43 44.39
N THR A 5 -6.55 -21.95 43.17
CA THR A 5 -5.86 -21.43 42.00
C THR A 5 -6.54 -20.13 41.59
N SER A 6 -5.96 -18.98 41.96
CA SER A 6 -6.43 -17.67 41.51
C SER A 6 -5.43 -17.06 40.53
N LEU A 7 -5.84 -17.21 39.28
CA LEU A 7 -5.40 -16.66 38.02
C LEU A 7 -4.99 -15.18 38.10
N ALA A 8 -3.71 -14.86 37.88
CA ALA A 8 -3.27 -13.50 37.57
C ALA A 8 -3.09 -13.39 36.05
N ILE A 9 -4.14 -12.94 35.36
CA ILE A 9 -4.09 -12.62 33.93
C ILE A 9 -3.29 -11.33 33.79
N ALA A 10 -2.07 -11.42 33.27
CA ALA A 10 -1.28 -10.27 32.85
C ALA A 10 -1.95 -9.65 31.61
N GLY A 11 -2.71 -8.57 31.82
CA GLY A 11 -3.31 -7.79 30.74
C GLY A 11 -2.27 -6.87 30.09
N ALA A 12 -1.56 -7.35 29.08
CA ALA A 12 -0.83 -6.50 28.16
C ALA A 12 -1.85 -5.82 27.23
N LEU A 13 -2.05 -4.51 27.40
CA LEU A 13 -2.81 -3.69 26.46
C LEU A 13 -1.92 -3.47 25.21
N VAL A 14 -1.97 -4.41 24.27
CA VAL A 14 -1.44 -4.19 22.92
C VAL A 14 -2.38 -3.23 22.21
N ALA A 15 -1.92 -1.99 22.00
CA ALA A 15 -2.58 -1.04 21.13
C ALA A 15 -2.32 -1.42 19.67
N SER A 16 -3.11 -2.35 19.14
CA SER A 16 -3.05 -2.74 17.73
C SER A 16 -3.46 -1.56 16.86
N ARG A 17 -2.49 -0.89 16.23
CA ARG A 17 -2.79 0.05 15.13
C ARG A 17 -3.31 -0.78 13.96
N PRO A 18 -4.42 -0.38 13.32
CA PRO A 18 -4.96 -1.14 12.21
C PRO A 18 -3.96 -1.06 11.05
N SER A 19 -3.44 -2.21 10.61
CA SER A 19 -2.87 -2.37 9.27
C SER A 19 -4.01 -2.25 8.27
N THR A 20 -4.47 -1.03 8.02
CA THR A 20 -5.26 -0.81 6.82
C THR A 20 -4.29 -1.04 5.67
N ALA A 21 -4.60 -2.01 4.81
CA ALA A 21 -4.11 -1.98 3.44
C ALA A 21 -4.58 -0.63 2.88
N GLN A 22 -3.74 0.39 3.03
CA GLN A 22 -4.09 1.77 2.76
C GLN A 22 -4.36 1.89 1.26
N GLU A 23 -5.64 1.87 0.89
CA GLU A 23 -6.15 2.81 -0.10
C GLU A 23 -6.05 4.22 0.51
N GLY A 24 -4.80 4.64 0.76
CA GLY A 24 -4.48 5.91 1.38
C GLY A 24 -4.54 7.03 0.36
N PRO A 25 -4.42 8.29 0.83
CA PRO A 25 -4.35 9.46 -0.05
C PRO A 25 -3.24 9.33 -1.10
N GLU A 26 -2.17 8.55 -0.85
CA GLU A 26 -1.11 8.33 -1.83
C GLU A 26 -1.55 7.44 -3.00
N MET A 27 -2.41 6.44 -2.76
CA MET A 27 -2.95 5.60 -3.83
C MET A 27 -3.91 6.41 -4.71
N GLU A 28 -4.70 7.29 -4.11
CA GLU A 28 -5.60 8.18 -4.85
C GLU A 28 -4.81 9.19 -5.69
N ALA A 29 -3.78 9.81 -5.11
CA ALA A 29 -2.87 10.67 -5.86
C ALA A 29 -2.18 9.93 -7.02
N MET A 30 -1.78 8.67 -6.82
CA MET A 30 -1.23 7.83 -7.90
C MET A 30 -2.26 7.61 -9.01
N ARG A 31 -3.50 7.24 -8.67
CA ARG A 31 -4.58 7.03 -9.65
C ARG A 31 -4.88 8.30 -10.45
N ALA A 32 -5.01 9.44 -9.77
CA ALA A 32 -5.29 10.73 -10.40
C ALA A 32 -4.21 11.14 -11.41
N ASN A 33 -2.93 10.96 -11.06
CA ASN A 33 -1.82 11.34 -11.93
C ASN A 33 -1.58 10.33 -13.07
N CYS A 34 -1.93 9.05 -12.88
CA CYS A 34 -1.65 8.00 -13.85
C CYS A 34 -2.82 7.60 -14.75
N GLY A 35 -4.03 8.14 -14.54
CA GLY A 35 -5.23 7.76 -15.31
C GLY A 35 -5.08 7.94 -16.83
N GLY A 36 -4.56 9.10 -17.27
CA GLY A 36 -4.33 9.36 -18.69
C GLY A 36 -3.26 8.45 -19.31
N ASP A 37 -2.17 8.20 -18.57
CA ASP A 37 -1.12 7.28 -19.02
C ASP A 37 -1.59 5.82 -19.07
N TYR A 38 -2.43 5.41 -18.12
CA TYR A 38 -3.08 4.12 -18.13
C TYR A 38 -3.93 3.94 -19.40
N LEU A 39 -4.80 4.89 -19.71
CA LEU A 39 -5.66 4.82 -20.90
C LEU A 39 -4.85 4.79 -22.20
N ARG A 40 -3.73 5.51 -22.26
CA ARG A 40 -2.88 5.60 -23.45
C ARG A 40 -1.97 4.38 -23.64
N LEU A 41 -1.45 3.79 -22.56
CA LEU A 41 -0.37 2.81 -22.62
C LEU A 41 -0.77 1.40 -22.17
N CYS A 42 -1.79 1.30 -21.30
CA CYS A 42 -2.09 0.10 -20.55
C CYS A 42 -3.59 -0.27 -20.55
N ALA A 43 -4.37 0.31 -21.46
CA ALA A 43 -5.79 0.02 -21.60
C ALA A 43 -6.05 -1.48 -21.82
N GLY A 44 -7.17 -1.97 -21.29
CA GLY A 44 -7.57 -3.38 -21.37
C GLY A 44 -7.01 -4.28 -20.26
N MET A 45 -6.16 -3.75 -19.37
CA MET A 45 -5.70 -4.45 -18.17
C MET A 45 -6.63 -4.18 -16.98
N LYS A 46 -6.61 -5.02 -15.95
CA LYS A 46 -7.37 -4.76 -14.73
C LYS A 46 -6.71 -3.59 -13.95
N PRO A 47 -7.41 -2.47 -13.69
CA PRO A 47 -6.84 -1.35 -12.94
C PRO A 47 -6.32 -1.80 -11.57
N GLY A 48 -5.14 -1.31 -11.18
CA GLY A 48 -4.49 -1.68 -9.92
C GLY A 48 -3.93 -3.11 -9.87
N GLY A 49 -4.10 -3.90 -10.92
CA GLY A 49 -3.56 -5.26 -11.02
C GLY A 49 -2.05 -5.31 -11.30
N PRO A 50 -1.42 -6.50 -11.12
CA PRO A 50 -0.02 -6.71 -11.44
C PRO A 50 0.32 -6.44 -12.92
N GLU A 51 -0.64 -6.62 -13.82
CA GLU A 51 -0.49 -6.36 -15.25
C GLU A 51 -0.24 -4.88 -15.53
N VAL A 52 -0.98 -3.99 -14.85
CA VAL A 52 -0.80 -2.53 -14.98
C VAL A 52 0.55 -2.11 -14.44
N LYS A 53 0.99 -2.69 -13.32
CA LYS A 53 2.34 -2.45 -12.78
C LYS A 53 3.43 -2.85 -13.77
N ALA A 54 3.31 -4.03 -14.39
CA ALA A 54 4.24 -4.48 -15.42
C ALA A 54 4.21 -3.57 -16.66
N CYS A 55 3.04 -3.11 -17.06
CA CYS A 55 2.87 -2.18 -18.17
C CYS A 55 3.55 -0.83 -17.92
N PHE A 56 3.35 -0.22 -16.75
CA PHE A 56 4.03 1.01 -16.38
C PHE A 56 5.54 0.84 -16.29
N LYS A 57 6.03 -0.31 -15.78
CA LYS A 57 7.47 -0.60 -15.76
C LYS A 57 8.06 -0.62 -17.18
N ARG A 58 7.41 -1.29 -18.12
CA ARG A 58 7.87 -1.39 -19.52
C ARG A 58 7.81 -0.04 -20.25
N ASN A 59 6.84 0.81 -19.90
CA ASN A 59 6.63 2.12 -20.51
C ASN A 59 7.23 3.28 -19.70
N ARG A 60 8.15 3.03 -18.77
CA ARG A 60 8.66 4.04 -17.83
C ARG A 60 9.12 5.35 -18.50
N GLN A 61 9.74 5.26 -19.67
CA GLN A 61 10.22 6.42 -20.43
C GLN A 61 9.11 7.19 -21.15
N ASN A 62 7.95 6.55 -21.36
CA ASN A 62 6.80 7.11 -22.05
C ASN A 62 5.73 7.63 -21.09
N LEU A 63 5.91 7.47 -19.77
CA LEU A 63 5.01 8.01 -18.76
C LEU A 63 5.13 9.53 -18.70
N SER A 64 4.03 10.20 -18.36
CA SER A 64 4.08 11.62 -18.04
C SER A 64 4.98 11.85 -16.81
N PRO A 65 5.55 13.07 -16.66
CA PRO A 65 6.28 13.44 -15.45
C PRO A 65 5.42 13.29 -14.18
N GLY A 66 4.13 13.62 -14.26
CA GLY A 66 3.18 13.51 -13.15
C GLY A 66 3.01 12.06 -12.68
N CYS A 67 2.70 11.14 -13.60
CA CYS A 67 2.55 9.72 -13.24
C CYS A 67 3.86 9.11 -12.72
N SER A 68 5.00 9.43 -13.34
CA SER A 68 6.31 8.93 -12.90
C SER A 68 6.63 9.36 -11.46
N GLY A 69 6.37 10.64 -11.14
CA GLY A 69 6.54 11.17 -9.78
C GLY A 69 5.59 10.51 -8.77
N ALA A 70 4.33 10.32 -9.16
CA ALA A 70 3.33 9.70 -8.29
C ALA A 70 3.64 8.22 -7.98
N ILE A 71 4.13 7.45 -8.95
CA ILE A 71 4.61 6.08 -8.73
C ILE A 71 5.78 6.08 -7.72
N ALA A 72 6.76 6.97 -7.90
CA ALA A 72 7.90 7.06 -6.99
C ALA A 72 7.51 7.50 -5.57
N ALA A 73 6.50 8.35 -5.43
CA ALA A 73 5.95 8.74 -4.14
C ALA A 73 5.23 7.57 -3.45
N TYR A 74 4.39 6.84 -4.21
CA TYR A 74 3.67 5.67 -3.72
C TYR A 74 4.61 4.52 -3.29
N GLU A 75 5.70 4.29 -4.04
CA GLU A 75 6.71 3.29 -3.66
C GLU A 75 7.41 3.65 -2.33
N ARG A 76 7.71 4.93 -2.11
CA ARG A 76 8.32 5.42 -0.86
C ARG A 76 7.37 5.30 0.33
N SER A 77 6.10 5.66 0.18
CA SER A 77 5.13 5.53 1.28
C SER A 77 4.94 4.06 1.69
N ARG A 78 4.95 3.15 0.71
CA ARG A 78 4.87 1.70 0.96
C ARG A 78 6.07 1.14 1.71
N SER A 79 7.27 1.67 1.45
CA SER A 79 8.50 1.29 2.18
C SER A 79 8.49 1.78 3.63
N GLY A 80 7.92 2.97 3.89
CA GLY A 80 7.74 3.48 5.25
C GLY A 80 6.74 2.67 6.06
N SER A 81 5.62 2.26 5.45
CA SER A 81 4.58 1.46 6.11
C SER A 81 4.99 0.01 6.40
N SER A 82 5.95 -0.56 5.64
CA SER A 82 6.42 -1.94 5.85
C SER A 82 7.37 -2.09 7.04
N SER A 83 7.88 -0.99 7.60
CA SER A 83 8.79 -1.01 8.76
C SER A 83 8.04 -1.01 10.10
N GLU A 84 6.70 -0.92 10.08
CA GLU A 84 5.86 -0.81 11.28
C GLU A 84 5.02 -2.10 11.52
N ALA A 85 5.36 -3.19 10.82
CA ALA A 85 4.67 -4.48 10.86
C ALA A 85 5.55 -5.65 11.38
N ASP A 86 6.76 -5.35 11.88
CA ASP A 86 7.77 -6.34 12.31
C ASP A 86 8.31 -6.01 13.73
N ASP A 87 7.41 -5.67 14.67
CA ASP A 87 7.68 -5.63 16.13
C ASP A 87 6.51 -6.25 16.91
#